data_AF-A0A177TQ76-F1
#
_entry.id   AF-A0A177TQ76-F1
#
_cell.length_a   1.000
_cell.length_b   1.000
_cell.length_c   1.000
_cell.angle_alpha   90.00
_cell.angle_beta   90.00
_cell.angle_gamma   90.00
#
_symmetry.space_group_name_H-M   'P 1'
#
loop_
_entity.id
_entity.type
_entity.pdbx_description
1 polymer ?
#
loop_
_entity_poly.entity_id
_entity_poly.type
_entity_poly.pdbx_seq_one_letter_code
_entity_poly.pdbx_strand_id
1 'polypeptide(L)'
;MTRSGRQGAGAGRVAYPISISAASSSRPPLVAKTSSSIHHTHKPSIIKASSSRKSSHQNSHSASSIARKPLHPTKPSPLYPLVPPHSSSSGQKILAKDRILAIAPISSKEPMLKTSSGFDFDPTGQHWVTIKQVLASALEISTRQNYGSGIQHFTDFCDASGIPQEHRFPISQDLLLAFVVHLGQTCRASTIRTYIASLATWHHTWNQPFVRSDGVNIAIRAIEKHGPPKLPLRPPVTSADLDSVFARLDVASNPLHAAVWACALMTWWSMCRLGETTIAVRPVKATRHVMRSNIVSQSVSDQGLDIVRVHLPWTKTTLVEGLDKFLVRCGNHLDPVFALQHHLSLSPHSPLLEQSTPLFAYKIPGSDRLMPLMKDAFLSVFDKALKDDGREQHVGHSFRIGGATAHWQAGVPIETIQLMGGWKGDTVVKYLRDLGRGLANAHARTAEHIAAHGAT
;
A
#
# COMPACT_ATOMS: atom_id res chain seq x y z
N MET A 1 54.14 -20.62 0.62
CA MET A 1 53.24 -20.72 1.79
C MET A 1 53.40 -19.47 2.64
N THR A 2 52.40 -18.60 2.67
CA THR A 2 51.95 -17.80 3.83
C THR A 2 50.86 -16.85 3.35
N ARG A 3 49.62 -17.11 3.78
CA ARG A 3 48.41 -16.36 3.44
C ARG A 3 48.14 -15.45 4.64
N SER A 4 48.23 -14.14 4.47
CA SER A 4 47.87 -13.18 5.52
C SER A 4 46.35 -13.13 5.67
N GLY A 5 45.87 -13.48 6.86
CA GLY A 5 44.46 -13.41 7.23
C GLY A 5 44.06 -11.96 7.48
N ARG A 6 43.10 -11.46 6.70
CA ARG A 6 42.33 -10.26 7.02
C ARG A 6 41.36 -10.62 8.15
N GLN A 7 41.59 -10.09 9.35
CA GLN A 7 40.62 -10.09 10.44
C GLN A 7 39.44 -9.19 10.02
N GLY A 8 38.25 -9.78 9.92
CA GLY A 8 37.01 -9.03 9.78
C GLY A 8 36.65 -8.40 11.14
N ALA A 9 36.48 -7.08 11.15
CA ALA A 9 35.90 -6.37 12.29
C ALA A 9 34.48 -6.92 12.54
N GLY A 10 34.26 -7.55 13.70
CA GLY A 10 32.94 -7.97 14.12
C GLY A 10 32.06 -6.74 14.37
N ALA A 11 30.91 -6.66 13.69
CA ALA A 11 29.88 -5.68 14.01
C ALA A 11 29.44 -5.91 15.46
N GLY A 12 29.62 -4.90 16.32
CA GLY A 12 29.14 -4.93 17.70
C GLY A 12 27.62 -5.15 17.68
N ARG A 13 27.12 -6.17 18.40
CA ARG A 13 25.68 -6.39 18.52
C ARG A 13 25.14 -5.55 19.66
N VAL A 14 24.03 -4.85 19.44
CA VAL A 14 23.30 -4.21 20.54
C VAL A 14 22.71 -5.31 21.41
N ALA A 15 22.96 -5.25 22.71
CA ALA A 15 22.32 -6.14 23.68
C ALA A 15 20.87 -5.67 23.89
N TYR A 16 19.91 -6.44 23.38
CA TYR A 16 18.49 -6.24 23.72
C TYR A 16 18.23 -6.85 25.10
N PRO A 17 17.52 -6.14 26.00
CA PRO A 17 17.13 -6.71 27.28
C PRO A 17 16.15 -7.86 27.04
N ILE A 18 16.45 -9.03 27.61
CA ILE A 18 15.53 -10.18 27.59
C ILE A 18 14.41 -9.90 28.60
N SER A 19 13.15 -9.85 28.16
CA SER A 19 12.02 -9.80 29.09
C SER A 19 11.86 -11.16 29.77
N ILE A 20 12.13 -11.22 31.08
CA ILE A 20 11.79 -12.37 31.93
C ILE A 20 10.38 -12.15 32.50
N SER A 21 9.35 -12.51 31.73
CA SER A 21 7.94 -12.80 32.13
C SER A 21 7.10 -12.87 30.83
N ALA A 22 6.37 -13.93 30.47
CA ALA A 22 5.46 -14.72 31.29
C ALA A 22 5.65 -16.24 31.10
N ALA A 23 6.10 -16.90 32.16
CA ALA A 23 5.80 -18.29 32.40
C ALA A 23 4.55 -18.36 33.29
N SER A 24 3.36 -18.44 32.69
CA SER A 24 2.20 -19.08 33.31
C SER A 24 1.19 -19.45 32.24
N SER A 25 1.26 -20.70 31.78
CA SER A 25 0.14 -21.37 31.15
C SER A 25 -0.94 -21.61 32.22
N SER A 26 -1.84 -20.65 32.43
CA SER A 26 -3.07 -20.89 33.17
C SER A 26 -4.26 -20.83 32.21
N ARG A 27 -4.75 -22.03 31.89
CA ARG A 27 -6.04 -22.35 31.25
C ARG A 27 -7.16 -21.50 31.88
N PRO A 28 -8.06 -20.86 31.10
CA PRO A 28 -9.21 -20.19 31.69
C PRO A 28 -10.18 -21.22 32.31
N PRO A 29 -10.81 -20.94 33.46
CA PRO A 29 -11.76 -21.86 34.08
C PRO A 29 -13.09 -21.88 33.32
N LEU A 30 -13.67 -23.07 33.24
CA LEU A 30 -15.05 -23.31 32.79
C LEU A 30 -16.01 -22.60 33.76
N VAL A 31 -16.71 -21.58 33.28
CA VAL A 31 -17.83 -20.97 34.01
C VAL A 31 -19.08 -21.78 33.73
N ALA A 32 -19.63 -22.35 34.80
CA ALA A 32 -20.88 -23.07 34.84
C ALA A 32 -22.06 -22.15 34.51
N LYS A 33 -23.02 -22.68 33.75
CA LYS A 33 -24.28 -22.04 33.37
C LYS A 33 -25.15 -21.80 34.61
N THR A 34 -25.63 -20.56 34.77
CA THR A 34 -26.88 -20.28 35.47
C THR A 34 -27.94 -19.83 34.47
N SER A 35 -29.05 -20.54 34.47
CA SER A 35 -30.22 -20.30 33.64
C SER A 35 -30.93 -19.01 34.06
N SER A 36 -31.31 -18.18 33.09
CA SER A 36 -32.57 -17.43 33.17
C SER A 36 -33.14 -17.23 31.76
N SER A 37 -34.39 -17.63 31.65
CA SER A 37 -35.20 -17.68 30.44
C SER A 37 -35.84 -16.30 30.21
N ILE A 38 -35.73 -15.74 29.01
CA ILE A 38 -36.72 -14.78 28.50
C ILE A 38 -37.02 -15.14 27.05
N HIS A 39 -38.25 -15.59 26.86
CA HIS A 39 -38.92 -15.79 25.57
C HIS A 39 -38.97 -14.48 24.77
N HIS A 40 -38.62 -14.53 23.49
CA HIS A 40 -39.44 -13.86 22.47
C HIS A 40 -39.43 -14.65 21.16
N THR A 41 -40.67 -14.88 20.71
CA THR A 41 -41.13 -15.62 19.54
C THR A 41 -40.87 -14.87 18.25
N HIS A 42 -40.46 -15.55 17.17
CA HIS A 42 -41.15 -15.51 15.86
C HIS A 42 -40.67 -16.65 14.94
N LYS A 43 -41.65 -17.22 14.22
CA LYS A 43 -41.64 -18.50 13.48
C LYS A 43 -40.74 -18.50 12.22
N PRO A 44 -40.29 -19.70 11.76
CA PRO A 44 -39.51 -19.90 10.54
C PRO A 44 -40.36 -20.25 9.32
N SER A 45 -39.90 -19.86 8.13
CA SER A 45 -40.42 -20.32 6.83
C SER A 45 -39.54 -21.46 6.29
N ILE A 46 -40.16 -22.62 6.10
CA ILE A 46 -39.63 -23.84 5.51
C ILE A 46 -39.76 -23.77 3.99
N ILE A 47 -38.72 -24.10 3.20
CA ILE A 47 -38.87 -24.90 1.96
C ILE A 47 -37.67 -25.86 1.76
N LYS A 48 -38.00 -27.13 2.00
CA LYS A 48 -37.57 -28.42 1.43
C LYS A 48 -36.29 -28.51 0.55
N ALA A 49 -35.42 -29.41 1.00
CA ALA A 49 -34.49 -30.18 0.18
C ALA A 49 -35.22 -31.22 -0.68
N SER A 50 -34.67 -31.50 -1.87
CA SER A 50 -34.93 -32.75 -2.60
C SER A 50 -33.60 -33.31 -3.09
N SER A 51 -33.36 -34.58 -2.76
CA SER A 51 -32.27 -35.41 -3.22
C SER A 51 -32.70 -36.21 -4.44
N SER A 52 -31.83 -36.36 -5.44
CA SER A 52 -31.88 -37.52 -6.34
C SER A 52 -30.47 -38.01 -6.70
N ARG A 53 -30.38 -39.32 -6.87
CA ARG A 53 -29.20 -40.18 -6.82
C ARG A 53 -28.39 -40.21 -8.12
N LYS A 54 -27.08 -40.42 -7.93
CA LYS A 54 -26.12 -41.29 -8.65
C LYS A 54 -26.42 -41.70 -10.11
N SER A 55 -25.43 -41.49 -10.98
CA SER A 55 -24.87 -42.59 -11.78
C SER A 55 -23.35 -42.44 -11.93
N SER A 56 -22.71 -43.59 -11.90
CA SER A 56 -21.27 -43.86 -11.94
C SER A 56 -20.82 -44.18 -13.36
N HIS A 57 -19.64 -43.71 -13.76
CA HIS A 57 -18.75 -44.51 -14.61
C HIS A 57 -17.29 -44.23 -14.25
N GLN A 58 -16.62 -45.30 -13.82
CA GLN A 58 -15.17 -45.43 -13.78
C GLN A 58 -14.66 -45.62 -15.21
N ASN A 59 -13.50 -45.05 -15.53
CA ASN A 59 -12.43 -45.86 -16.10
C ASN A 59 -11.06 -45.22 -15.84
N SER A 60 -10.21 -46.04 -15.24
CA SER A 60 -8.79 -45.89 -14.98
C SER A 60 -7.97 -45.95 -16.26
N HIS A 61 -6.93 -45.12 -16.38
CA HIS A 61 -5.65 -45.55 -16.97
C HIS A 61 -4.49 -44.79 -16.33
N SER A 62 -3.63 -45.55 -15.67
CA SER A 62 -2.28 -45.21 -15.23
C SER A 62 -1.36 -45.05 -16.45
N ALA A 63 -0.45 -44.06 -16.44
CA ALA A 63 0.99 -44.25 -16.62
C ALA A 63 1.76 -42.94 -16.96
N SER A 64 2.92 -42.82 -16.33
CA SER A 64 4.17 -42.28 -16.87
C SER A 64 4.29 -40.76 -17.11
N SER A 65 4.85 -40.11 -16.09
CA SER A 65 5.52 -38.82 -16.16
C SER A 65 6.78 -38.87 -17.05
N ILE A 66 6.76 -38.16 -18.18
CA ILE A 66 7.98 -37.67 -18.85
C ILE A 66 7.86 -36.15 -18.94
N ALA A 67 8.67 -35.46 -18.15
CA ALA A 67 8.75 -34.01 -18.13
C ALA A 67 9.34 -33.47 -19.44
N ARG A 68 8.50 -32.85 -20.29
CA ARG A 68 8.95 -31.97 -21.37
C ARG A 68 8.85 -30.52 -20.90
N LYS A 69 9.95 -29.77 -21.03
CA LYS A 69 10.05 -28.33 -20.78
C LYS A 69 8.94 -27.57 -21.54
N PRO A 70 8.24 -26.58 -20.93
CA PRO A 70 7.31 -25.74 -21.66
C PRO A 70 8.05 -24.85 -22.66
N LEU A 71 7.69 -24.92 -23.94
CA LEU A 71 8.09 -23.94 -24.95
C LEU A 71 7.53 -22.57 -24.58
N HIS A 72 8.37 -21.54 -24.75
CA HIS A 72 8.00 -20.14 -24.61
C HIS A 72 6.79 -19.79 -25.50
N PRO A 73 5.75 -19.11 -25.00
CA PRO A 73 4.72 -18.56 -25.87
C PRO A 73 5.31 -17.39 -26.67
N THR A 74 5.42 -17.59 -27.98
CA THR A 74 5.66 -16.54 -28.97
C THR A 74 4.56 -15.49 -28.89
N LYS A 75 4.95 -14.22 -28.63
CA LYS A 75 4.03 -13.08 -28.66
C LYS A 75 3.39 -12.96 -30.06
N PRO A 76 2.08 -12.73 -30.19
CA PRO A 76 1.49 -12.36 -31.47
C PRO A 76 2.01 -10.99 -31.90
N SER A 77 2.42 -10.87 -33.17
CA SER A 77 2.80 -9.60 -33.79
C SER A 77 1.62 -8.63 -33.81
N PRO A 78 1.83 -7.32 -33.56
CA PRO A 78 0.78 -6.32 -33.67
C PRO A 78 0.30 -6.19 -35.12
N LEU A 79 -1.01 -6.01 -35.32
CA LEU A 79 -1.68 -5.88 -36.62
C LEU A 79 -1.41 -4.55 -37.35
N TYR A 80 -0.60 -3.65 -36.78
CA TYR A 80 -0.23 -2.38 -37.41
C TYR A 80 1.25 -2.06 -37.18
N PRO A 81 1.94 -1.50 -38.19
CA PRO A 81 3.33 -1.07 -38.03
C PRO A 81 3.44 0.01 -36.94
N LEU A 82 4.34 -0.21 -35.98
CA LEU A 82 4.78 0.79 -35.01
C LEU A 82 5.57 1.88 -35.75
N VAL A 83 4.90 2.94 -36.18
CA VAL A 83 5.57 4.17 -36.61
C VAL A 83 6.14 4.85 -35.36
N PRO A 84 7.44 5.20 -35.30
CA PRO A 84 7.98 5.94 -34.16
C PRO A 84 7.32 7.32 -34.08
N PRO A 85 6.94 7.81 -32.88
CA PRO A 85 6.37 9.14 -32.78
C PRO A 85 7.40 10.19 -33.20
N HIS A 86 7.09 10.94 -34.25
CA HIS A 86 7.84 12.13 -34.63
C HIS A 86 7.82 13.12 -33.46
N SER A 87 9.00 13.38 -32.89
CA SER A 87 9.20 14.39 -31.87
C SER A 87 9.24 15.77 -32.52
N SER A 88 8.11 16.50 -32.48
CA SER A 88 8.08 17.91 -32.85
C SER A 88 7.41 18.73 -31.74
N SER A 89 8.23 19.36 -30.90
CA SER A 89 8.17 20.82 -30.63
C SER A 89 9.11 21.21 -29.49
N SER A 90 9.91 22.24 -29.78
CA SER A 90 10.73 23.02 -28.86
C SER A 90 9.84 23.81 -27.90
N GLY A 91 9.37 23.17 -26.84
CA GLY A 91 8.69 23.79 -25.71
C GLY A 91 9.07 23.07 -24.42
N GLN A 92 9.17 23.78 -23.30
CA GLN A 92 9.42 23.14 -22.00
C GLN A 92 8.40 22.00 -21.79
N LYS A 93 8.91 20.77 -21.67
CA LYS A 93 8.08 19.58 -21.50
C LYS A 93 7.28 19.70 -20.19
N ILE A 94 5.96 19.89 -20.30
CA ILE A 94 5.07 19.95 -19.15
C ILE A 94 5.21 18.66 -18.34
N LEU A 95 5.55 18.78 -17.06
CA LEU A 95 5.71 17.63 -16.17
C LEU A 95 4.37 16.89 -16.04
N ALA A 96 4.41 15.56 -15.90
CA ALA A 96 3.21 14.74 -15.79
C ALA A 96 2.26 15.23 -14.68
N LYS A 97 2.78 15.61 -13.50
CA LYS A 97 1.97 16.17 -12.40
C LYS A 97 1.25 17.48 -12.74
N ASP A 98 1.69 18.21 -13.76
CA ASP A 98 1.18 19.53 -14.11
C ASP A 98 0.23 19.49 -15.32
N ARG A 99 0.24 18.41 -16.12
CA ARG A 99 -0.60 18.25 -17.33
C ARG A 99 -2.08 18.46 -17.09
N ILE A 100 -2.63 17.93 -16.00
CA ILE A 100 -4.07 18.09 -15.68
C ILE A 100 -4.47 19.56 -15.50
N LEU A 101 -3.52 20.43 -15.13
CA LEU A 101 -3.75 21.86 -14.95
C LEU A 101 -3.23 22.70 -16.12
N ALA A 102 -2.26 22.21 -16.86
CA ALA A 102 -1.63 22.98 -17.93
C ALA A 102 -2.28 22.76 -19.30
N ILE A 103 -2.88 21.58 -19.53
CA ILE A 103 -3.50 21.23 -20.81
C ILE A 103 -5.01 21.36 -20.66
N ALA A 104 -5.64 22.20 -21.48
CA ALA A 104 -7.08 22.40 -21.45
C ALA A 104 -7.78 21.39 -22.39
N PRO A 105 -8.78 20.62 -21.94
CA PRO A 105 -9.57 19.73 -22.78
C PRO A 105 -10.70 20.50 -23.48
N ILE A 106 -10.38 21.58 -24.20
CA ILE A 106 -11.35 22.44 -24.89
C ILE A 106 -10.90 22.69 -26.33
N SER A 107 -11.87 22.81 -27.24
CA SER A 107 -11.63 23.20 -28.64
C SER A 107 -11.57 24.72 -28.83
N SER A 108 -12.06 25.51 -27.86
CA SER A 108 -12.06 26.98 -27.87
C SER A 108 -10.84 27.57 -27.17
N LYS A 109 -10.58 28.87 -27.38
CA LYS A 109 -9.38 29.54 -26.86
C LYS A 109 -9.32 29.62 -25.33
N GLU A 110 -10.44 29.78 -24.62
CA GLU A 110 -10.46 29.81 -23.15
C GLU A 110 -11.75 29.24 -22.53
N PRO A 111 -11.70 28.69 -21.30
CA PRO A 111 -12.90 28.32 -20.53
C PRO A 111 -13.64 29.58 -20.06
N MET A 112 -14.95 29.67 -20.31
CA MET A 112 -15.79 30.77 -19.82
C MET A 112 -16.73 30.29 -18.71
N LEU A 113 -16.81 31.04 -17.61
CA LEU A 113 -17.78 30.80 -16.55
C LEU A 113 -19.08 31.56 -16.86
N LYS A 114 -20.13 30.80 -17.21
CA LYS A 114 -21.42 31.36 -17.59
C LYS A 114 -22.52 30.88 -16.66
N THR A 115 -23.50 31.74 -16.40
CA THR A 115 -24.76 31.34 -15.76
C THR A 115 -25.61 30.50 -16.72
N SER A 116 -26.72 29.95 -16.25
CA SER A 116 -27.69 29.22 -17.09
C SER A 116 -28.29 30.07 -18.22
N SER A 117 -28.33 31.40 -18.08
CA SER A 117 -28.76 32.32 -19.15
C SER A 117 -27.66 32.65 -20.15
N GLY A 118 -26.44 32.14 -19.95
CA GLY A 118 -25.27 32.43 -20.78
C GLY A 118 -24.51 33.70 -20.39
N PHE A 119 -24.92 34.39 -19.31
CA PHE A 119 -24.22 35.58 -18.81
C PHE A 119 -22.85 35.22 -18.27
N ASP A 120 -21.81 35.88 -18.79
CA ASP A 120 -20.44 35.76 -18.31
C ASP A 120 -20.27 36.57 -17.02
N PHE A 121 -20.06 35.87 -15.90
CA PHE A 121 -19.90 36.48 -14.58
C PHE A 121 -18.43 36.51 -14.11
N ASP A 122 -17.49 36.08 -14.96
CA ASP A 122 -16.05 36.12 -14.66
C ASP A 122 -15.26 36.74 -15.82
N PRO A 123 -15.59 37.98 -16.24
CA PRO A 123 -14.94 38.62 -17.38
C PRO A 123 -13.43 38.86 -17.18
N THR A 124 -12.94 38.78 -15.93
CA THR A 124 -11.52 38.92 -15.59
C THR A 124 -10.80 37.58 -15.39
N GLY A 125 -11.52 36.45 -15.39
CA GLY A 125 -10.97 35.11 -15.17
C GLY A 125 -10.51 34.81 -13.73
N GLN A 126 -10.76 35.72 -12.78
CA GLN A 126 -10.28 35.57 -11.40
C GLN A 126 -10.97 34.41 -10.67
N HIS A 127 -12.27 34.23 -10.89
CA HIS A 127 -12.98 33.08 -10.31
C HIS A 127 -12.47 31.78 -10.92
N TRP A 128 -12.23 31.74 -12.23
CA TRP A 128 -11.71 30.57 -12.92
C TRP A 128 -10.35 30.13 -12.37
N VAL A 129 -9.42 31.07 -12.20
CA VAL A 129 -8.08 30.79 -11.61
C VAL A 129 -8.23 30.17 -10.21
N THR A 130 -9.11 30.75 -9.39
CA THR A 130 -9.34 30.28 -8.02
C THR A 130 -9.98 28.88 -8.00
N ILE A 131 -11.02 28.64 -8.80
CA ILE A 131 -11.68 27.34 -8.95
C ILE A 131 -10.68 26.28 -9.37
N LYS A 132 -9.88 26.58 -10.40
CA LYS A 132 -8.86 25.67 -10.91
C LYS A 132 -7.82 25.33 -9.84
N GLN A 133 -7.37 26.30 -9.06
CA GLN A 133 -6.43 26.07 -7.96
C GLN A 133 -7.02 25.22 -6.83
N VAL A 134 -8.29 25.43 -6.49
CA VAL A 134 -8.99 24.63 -5.47
C VAL A 134 -9.19 23.19 -5.97
N LEU A 135 -9.75 23.00 -7.17
CA LEU A 135 -9.95 21.68 -7.77
C LEU A 135 -8.62 20.93 -7.96
N ALA A 136 -7.55 21.64 -8.29
CA ALA A 136 -6.20 21.08 -8.35
C ALA A 136 -5.70 20.57 -6.99
N SER A 137 -6.00 21.29 -5.91
CA SER A 137 -5.54 20.96 -4.56
C SER A 137 -6.25 19.74 -3.97
N ALA A 138 -7.41 19.35 -4.52
CA ALA A 138 -8.11 18.12 -4.17
C ALA A 138 -7.33 16.84 -4.55
N LEU A 139 -6.31 16.94 -5.42
CA LEU A 139 -5.50 15.82 -5.88
C LEU A 139 -4.09 15.85 -5.29
N GLU A 140 -3.70 14.75 -4.65
CA GLU A 140 -2.30 14.52 -4.25
C GLU A 140 -1.35 14.56 -5.47
N ILE A 141 -0.11 14.99 -5.25
CA ILE A 141 0.90 15.14 -6.31
C ILE A 141 1.11 13.84 -7.10
N SER A 142 1.14 12.70 -6.42
CA SER A 142 1.26 11.39 -7.06
C SER A 142 0.03 11.02 -7.89
N THR A 143 -1.17 11.40 -7.45
CA THR A 143 -2.41 11.24 -8.22
C THR A 143 -2.37 12.12 -9.47
N ARG A 144 -1.96 13.38 -9.34
CA ARG A 144 -1.78 14.30 -10.47
C ARG A 144 -0.79 13.75 -11.49
N GLN A 145 0.32 13.17 -11.02
CA GLN A 145 1.31 12.54 -11.89
C GLN A 145 0.74 11.35 -12.66
N ASN A 146 0.03 10.44 -11.97
CA ASN A 146 -0.64 9.31 -12.61
C ASN A 146 -1.70 9.76 -13.62
N TYR A 147 -2.47 10.80 -13.28
CA TYR A 147 -3.50 11.33 -14.16
C TYR A 147 -2.91 12.01 -15.39
N GLY A 148 -1.83 12.78 -15.23
CA GLY A 148 -1.12 13.35 -16.37
C GLY A 148 -0.49 12.31 -17.29
N SER A 149 -0.16 11.11 -16.81
CA SER A 149 0.21 10.00 -17.69
C SER A 149 -0.99 9.51 -18.52
N GLY A 150 -2.17 9.37 -17.91
CA GLY A 150 -3.39 8.98 -18.63
C GLY A 150 -3.83 10.01 -19.67
N ILE A 151 -3.71 11.30 -19.36
CA ILE A 151 -3.94 12.40 -20.32
C ILE A 151 -2.99 12.26 -21.51
N GLN A 152 -1.70 12.03 -21.27
CA GLN A 152 -0.72 11.86 -22.35
C GLN A 152 -1.04 10.65 -23.23
N HIS A 153 -1.39 9.50 -22.64
CA HIS A 153 -1.76 8.33 -23.43
C HIS A 153 -2.97 8.59 -24.35
N PHE A 154 -3.94 9.39 -23.89
CA PHE A 154 -5.06 9.80 -24.73
C PHE A 154 -4.63 10.74 -25.85
N THR A 155 -3.81 11.76 -25.54
CA THR A 155 -3.27 12.68 -26.56
C THR A 155 -2.45 11.94 -27.61
N ASP A 156 -1.56 11.03 -27.19
CA ASP A 156 -0.74 10.21 -28.07
C ASP A 156 -1.61 9.31 -28.97
N PHE A 157 -2.69 8.74 -28.43
CA PHE A 157 -3.65 7.96 -29.21
C PHE A 157 -4.36 8.81 -30.27
N CYS A 158 -4.80 10.02 -29.92
CA CYS A 158 -5.42 10.94 -30.87
C CYS A 158 -4.44 11.40 -31.96
N ASP A 159 -3.18 11.69 -31.59
CA ASP A 159 -2.12 12.04 -32.54
C ASP A 159 -1.86 10.88 -33.51
N ALA A 160 -1.69 9.67 -32.99
CA ALA A 160 -1.46 8.47 -33.80
C ALA A 160 -2.65 8.10 -34.69
N SER A 161 -3.86 8.45 -34.28
CA SER A 161 -5.09 8.25 -35.06
C SER A 161 -5.39 9.40 -36.03
N GLY A 162 -4.53 10.42 -36.10
CA GLY A 162 -4.69 11.57 -36.99
C GLY A 162 -5.89 12.46 -36.65
N ILE A 163 -6.36 12.46 -35.40
CA ILE A 163 -7.54 13.23 -34.97
C ILE A 163 -7.11 14.68 -34.69
N PRO A 164 -7.59 15.68 -35.46
CA PRO A 164 -7.26 17.08 -35.22
C PRO A 164 -7.72 17.56 -33.83
N GLN A 165 -7.05 18.57 -33.27
CA GLN A 165 -7.29 19.03 -31.89
C GLN A 165 -8.73 19.47 -31.65
N GLU A 166 -9.33 20.15 -32.63
CA GLU A 166 -10.71 20.64 -32.63
C GLU A 166 -11.76 19.53 -32.51
N HIS A 167 -11.41 18.29 -32.87
CA HIS A 167 -12.29 17.12 -32.85
C HIS A 167 -12.08 16.22 -31.62
N ARG A 168 -11.16 16.56 -30.70
CA ARG A 168 -10.86 15.73 -29.52
C ARG A 168 -11.78 16.01 -28.34
N PHE A 169 -12.36 17.21 -28.27
CA PHE A 169 -13.04 17.70 -27.08
C PHE A 169 -14.45 18.27 -27.37
N PRO A 170 -15.41 18.05 -26.45
CA PRO A 170 -15.37 17.07 -25.35
C PRO A 170 -15.18 15.64 -25.88
N ILE A 171 -14.54 14.76 -25.09
CA ILE A 171 -14.30 13.38 -25.55
C ILE A 171 -15.64 12.68 -25.82
N SER A 172 -15.88 12.29 -27.07
CA SER A 172 -17.09 11.55 -27.45
C SER A 172 -17.06 10.11 -26.91
N GLN A 173 -18.24 9.50 -26.79
CA GLN A 173 -18.36 8.12 -26.31
C GLN A 173 -17.63 7.13 -27.23
N ASP A 174 -17.71 7.33 -28.55
CA ASP A 174 -17.04 6.49 -29.54
C ASP A 174 -15.52 6.66 -29.49
N LEU A 175 -15.04 7.89 -29.33
CA LEU A 175 -13.62 8.18 -29.18
C LEU A 175 -13.05 7.54 -27.91
N LEU A 176 -13.78 7.65 -26.80
CA LEU A 176 -13.40 7.00 -25.54
C LEU A 176 -13.39 5.47 -25.67
N LEU A 177 -14.39 4.90 -26.36
CA LEU A 177 -14.47 3.46 -26.60
C LEU A 177 -13.30 2.98 -27.47
N ALA A 178 -12.99 3.67 -28.56
CA ALA A 178 -11.85 3.37 -29.42
C ALA A 178 -10.52 3.42 -28.64
N PHE A 179 -10.34 4.45 -27.82
CA PHE A 179 -9.17 4.56 -26.93
C PHE A 179 -9.07 3.39 -25.94
N VAL A 180 -10.19 2.99 -25.32
CA VAL A 180 -10.24 1.87 -24.37
C VAL A 180 -9.90 0.54 -25.03
N VAL A 181 -10.43 0.29 -26.23
CA VAL A 181 -10.14 -0.92 -27.00
C VAL A 181 -8.67 -0.93 -27.43
N HIS A 182 -8.12 0.20 -27.87
CA HIS A 182 -6.71 0.35 -28.19
C HIS A 182 -5.82 0.02 -26.99
N LEU A 183 -6.09 0.62 -25.82
CA LEU A 183 -5.35 0.30 -24.60
C LEU A 183 -5.50 -1.16 -24.18
N GLY A 184 -6.63 -1.81 -24.45
CA GLY A 184 -6.86 -3.23 -24.16
C GLY A 184 -5.82 -4.18 -24.77
N GLN A 185 -5.11 -3.74 -25.81
CA GLN A 185 -4.05 -4.51 -26.46
C GLN A 185 -2.77 -4.60 -25.62
N THR A 186 -2.51 -3.61 -24.75
CA THR A 186 -1.24 -3.48 -24.02
C THR A 186 -1.40 -3.28 -22.51
N CYS A 187 -2.59 -2.89 -22.07
CA CYS A 187 -2.90 -2.51 -20.69
C CYS A 187 -3.94 -3.44 -20.07
N ARG A 188 -3.79 -3.69 -18.77
CA ARG A 188 -4.82 -4.38 -17.98
C ARG A 188 -6.02 -3.47 -17.73
N ALA A 189 -7.20 -4.07 -17.58
CA ALA A 189 -8.44 -3.36 -17.28
C ALA A 189 -8.33 -2.38 -16.08
N SER A 190 -7.56 -2.73 -15.04
CA SER A 190 -7.32 -1.84 -13.90
C SER A 190 -6.61 -0.53 -14.30
N THR A 191 -5.60 -0.62 -15.16
CA THR A 191 -4.86 0.54 -15.66
C THR A 191 -5.75 1.40 -16.54
N ILE A 192 -6.55 0.78 -17.40
CA ILE A 192 -7.51 1.47 -18.27
C ILE A 192 -8.54 2.24 -17.43
N ARG A 193 -9.07 1.63 -16.36
CA ARG A 193 -9.96 2.33 -15.42
C ARG A 193 -9.29 3.55 -14.78
N THR A 194 -8.00 3.47 -14.43
CA THR A 194 -7.24 4.62 -13.94
C THR A 194 -7.09 5.71 -14.99
N TYR A 195 -6.82 5.37 -16.25
CA TYR A 195 -6.74 6.36 -17.32
C TYR A 195 -8.10 6.99 -17.61
N ILE A 196 -9.19 6.23 -17.65
CA ILE A 196 -10.54 6.81 -17.78
C ILE A 196 -10.84 7.76 -16.60
N ALA A 197 -10.51 7.36 -15.37
CA ALA A 197 -10.69 8.24 -14.20
C ALA A 197 -9.87 9.53 -14.33
N SER A 198 -8.65 9.44 -14.90
CA SER A 198 -7.84 10.62 -15.18
C SER A 198 -8.48 11.54 -16.20
N LEU A 199 -9.05 11.01 -17.30
CA LEU A 199 -9.72 11.81 -18.33
C LEU A 199 -10.99 12.46 -17.80
N ALA A 200 -11.79 11.72 -17.01
CA ALA A 200 -12.98 12.24 -16.36
C ALA A 200 -12.64 13.37 -15.38
N THR A 201 -11.64 13.17 -14.52
CA THR A 201 -11.22 14.20 -13.57
C THR A 201 -10.62 15.40 -14.30
N TRP A 202 -9.85 15.16 -15.36
CA TRP A 202 -9.30 16.23 -16.20
C TRP A 202 -10.41 17.10 -16.79
N HIS A 203 -11.44 16.50 -17.39
CA HIS A 203 -12.59 17.26 -17.91
C HIS A 203 -13.30 18.05 -16.80
N HIS A 204 -13.58 17.42 -15.67
CA HIS A 204 -14.25 18.09 -14.54
C HIS A 204 -13.41 19.22 -13.92
N THR A 205 -12.08 19.08 -13.83
CA THR A 205 -11.18 20.16 -13.38
C THR A 205 -11.26 21.38 -14.30
N TRP A 206 -11.57 21.17 -15.59
CA TRP A 206 -11.76 22.22 -16.59
C TRP A 206 -13.23 22.57 -16.83
N ASN A 207 -14.13 22.15 -15.95
CA ASN A 207 -15.58 22.35 -16.05
C ASN A 207 -16.15 21.91 -17.41
N GLN A 208 -15.62 20.83 -17.99
CA GLN A 208 -16.05 20.24 -19.25
C GLN A 208 -16.86 18.96 -19.01
N PRO A 209 -17.85 18.66 -19.87
CA PRO A 209 -18.62 17.44 -19.77
C PRO A 209 -17.76 16.21 -20.07
N PHE A 210 -18.00 15.12 -19.35
CA PHE A 210 -17.41 13.82 -19.64
C PHE A 210 -18.46 12.73 -19.49
N VAL A 211 -18.73 11.99 -20.56
CA VAL A 211 -19.75 10.93 -20.56
C VAL A 211 -19.09 9.59 -20.83
N ARG A 212 -19.31 8.64 -19.93
CA ARG A 212 -18.88 7.25 -20.07
C ARG A 212 -20.07 6.37 -20.43
N SER A 213 -20.02 5.76 -21.61
CA SER A 213 -21.08 4.90 -22.12
C SER A 213 -21.04 3.47 -21.56
N ASP A 214 -22.13 2.73 -21.73
CA ASP A 214 -22.19 1.30 -21.43
C ASP A 214 -21.26 0.47 -22.34
N GLY A 215 -21.05 0.91 -23.58
CA GLY A 215 -20.07 0.29 -24.49
C GLY A 215 -18.66 0.26 -23.87
N VAL A 216 -18.24 1.35 -23.23
CA VAL A 216 -16.96 1.41 -22.50
C VAL A 216 -16.94 0.41 -21.34
N ASN A 217 -18.05 0.26 -20.62
CA ASN A 217 -18.15 -0.72 -19.52
C ASN A 217 -18.04 -2.16 -20.01
N ILE A 218 -18.73 -2.49 -21.11
CA ILE A 218 -18.69 -3.80 -21.75
C ILE A 218 -17.26 -4.10 -22.23
N ALA A 219 -16.60 -3.15 -22.91
CA ALA A 219 -15.23 -3.31 -23.38
C ALA A 219 -14.25 -3.60 -22.23
N ILE A 220 -14.33 -2.87 -21.11
CA ILE A 220 -13.46 -3.11 -19.95
C ILE A 220 -13.72 -4.50 -19.34
N ARG A 221 -14.97 -4.94 -19.25
CA ARG A 221 -15.30 -6.29 -18.76
C ARG A 221 -14.74 -7.37 -19.68
N ALA A 222 -14.83 -7.17 -20.99
CA ALA A 222 -14.24 -8.08 -21.98
C ALA A 222 -12.71 -8.14 -21.83
N ILE A 223 -12.03 -6.98 -21.75
CA ILE A 223 -10.58 -6.89 -21.55
C ILE A 223 -10.16 -7.57 -20.23
N GLU A 224 -10.95 -7.41 -19.16
CA GLU A 224 -10.68 -8.08 -17.88
C GLU A 224 -10.83 -9.59 -17.96
N LYS A 225 -11.87 -10.07 -18.67
CA LYS A 225 -12.15 -11.51 -18.86
C LYS A 225 -11.06 -12.20 -19.70
N HIS A 226 -10.59 -11.53 -20.75
CA HIS A 226 -9.60 -12.06 -21.68
C HIS A 226 -8.15 -11.67 -21.34
N GLY A 227 -7.96 -10.84 -20.31
CA GLY A 227 -6.66 -10.37 -19.88
C GLY A 227 -5.80 -11.47 -19.25
N PRO A 228 -4.49 -11.22 -19.10
CA PRO A 228 -3.60 -12.17 -18.46
C PRO A 228 -3.99 -12.40 -16.99
N PRO A 229 -3.56 -13.52 -16.39
CA PRO A 229 -3.77 -13.78 -14.98
C PRO A 229 -3.36 -12.61 -14.08
N LYS A 230 -4.05 -12.50 -12.95
CA LYS A 230 -3.72 -11.52 -11.91
C LYS A 230 -2.26 -11.70 -11.50
N LEU A 231 -1.56 -10.59 -11.29
CA LEU A 231 -0.20 -10.66 -10.76
C LEU A 231 -0.23 -11.33 -9.38
N PRO A 232 0.84 -12.05 -9.01
CA PRO A 232 1.00 -12.53 -7.64
C PRO A 232 0.81 -11.41 -6.64
N LEU A 233 0.23 -11.76 -5.49
CA LEU A 233 0.13 -10.81 -4.38
C LEU A 233 1.53 -10.43 -3.92
N ARG A 234 1.70 -9.16 -3.54
CA ARG A 234 2.97 -8.69 -2.97
C ARG A 234 3.32 -9.53 -1.73
N PRO A 235 4.58 -9.98 -1.60
CA PRO A 235 4.99 -10.77 -0.46
C PRO A 235 4.98 -9.92 0.84
N PRO A 236 4.69 -10.54 1.99
CA PRO A 236 4.85 -9.88 3.29
C PRO A 236 6.35 -9.78 3.66
N VAL A 237 6.73 -8.72 4.38
CA VAL A 237 7.98 -8.77 5.17
C VAL A 237 7.73 -9.71 6.35
N THR A 238 8.46 -10.82 6.41
CA THR A 238 8.31 -11.83 7.47
C THR A 238 9.21 -11.53 8.67
N SER A 239 8.97 -12.17 9.83
CA SER A 239 9.91 -12.10 10.96
C SER A 239 11.29 -12.63 10.58
N ALA A 240 11.37 -13.68 9.77
CA ALA A 240 12.63 -14.22 9.27
C ALA A 240 13.40 -13.22 8.38
N ASP A 241 12.69 -12.38 7.63
CA ASP A 241 13.31 -11.29 6.86
C ASP A 241 13.88 -10.23 7.81
N LEU A 242 13.15 -9.89 8.87
CA LEU A 242 13.62 -8.95 9.90
C LEU A 242 14.85 -9.51 10.65
N ASP A 243 14.85 -10.80 11.00
CA ASP A 243 15.99 -11.48 11.65
C ASP A 243 17.24 -11.40 10.77
N SER A 244 17.07 -11.70 9.48
CA SER A 244 18.14 -11.63 8.47
C SER A 244 18.69 -10.21 8.32
N VAL A 245 17.81 -9.21 8.20
CA VAL A 245 18.23 -7.81 8.12
C VAL A 245 18.97 -7.38 9.38
N PHE A 246 18.45 -7.70 10.57
CA PHE A 246 19.10 -7.36 11.83
C PHE A 246 20.51 -7.94 11.93
N ALA A 247 20.72 -9.17 11.45
CA ALA A 247 22.03 -9.81 11.45
C ALA A 247 23.07 -9.14 10.53
N ARG A 248 22.62 -8.36 9.53
CA ARG A 248 23.48 -7.68 8.54
C ARG A 248 23.70 -6.21 8.85
N LEU A 249 22.77 -5.57 9.56
CA LEU A 249 22.89 -4.17 9.93
C LEU A 249 23.79 -3.99 11.16
N ASP A 250 24.74 -3.09 11.08
CA ASP A 250 25.40 -2.49 12.25
C ASP A 250 24.44 -1.55 13.01
N VAL A 251 23.46 -2.12 13.71
CA VAL A 251 22.48 -1.36 14.51
C VAL A 251 23.14 -0.70 15.72
N ALA A 252 24.29 -1.19 16.19
CA ALA A 252 24.91 -0.70 17.43
C ALA A 252 25.59 0.63 17.28
N SER A 253 26.27 0.86 16.16
CA SER A 253 27.15 2.00 16.02
C SER A 253 26.83 2.88 14.82
N ASN A 254 26.09 2.38 13.83
CA ASN A 254 25.73 3.15 12.64
C ASN A 254 24.34 3.83 12.80
N PRO A 255 24.27 5.17 12.87
CA PRO A 255 23.00 5.88 13.05
C PRO A 255 21.98 5.65 11.94
N LEU A 256 22.42 5.49 10.69
CA LEU A 256 21.51 5.19 9.56
C LEU A 256 20.91 3.78 9.74
N HIS A 257 21.72 2.79 10.10
CA HIS A 257 21.22 1.43 10.30
C HIS A 257 20.27 1.34 11.50
N ALA A 258 20.57 2.02 12.60
CA ALA A 258 19.67 2.12 13.75
C ALA A 258 18.33 2.78 13.36
N ALA A 259 18.37 3.86 12.56
CA ALA A 259 17.16 4.52 12.06
C ALA A 259 16.33 3.62 11.15
N VAL A 260 16.98 2.91 10.22
CA VAL A 260 16.32 1.94 9.34
C VAL A 260 15.69 0.82 10.14
N TRP A 261 16.40 0.29 11.15
CA TRP A 261 15.89 -0.79 11.98
C TRP A 261 14.69 -0.36 12.83
N ALA A 262 14.80 0.76 13.53
CA ALA A 262 13.70 1.32 14.31
C ALA A 262 12.48 1.65 13.44
N CYS A 263 12.70 2.23 12.25
CA CYS A 263 11.63 2.52 11.29
C CYS A 263 10.97 1.25 10.76
N ALA A 264 11.76 0.20 10.46
CA ALA A 264 11.25 -1.08 10.00
C ALA A 264 10.33 -1.72 11.05
N LEU A 265 10.77 -1.77 12.31
CA LEU A 265 9.99 -2.35 13.40
C LEU A 265 8.72 -1.55 13.68
N MET A 266 8.77 -0.21 13.75
CA MET A 266 7.56 0.60 13.92
C MET A 266 6.58 0.38 12.74
N THR A 267 7.08 0.39 11.51
CA THR A 267 6.26 0.23 10.30
C THR A 267 5.61 -1.15 10.24
N TRP A 268 6.33 -2.18 10.66
CA TRP A 268 5.84 -3.55 10.68
C TRP A 268 4.86 -3.80 11.84
N TRP A 269 5.24 -3.53 13.08
CA TRP A 269 4.41 -3.79 14.27
C TRP A 269 3.10 -2.99 14.26
N SER A 270 3.17 -1.70 13.93
CA SER A 270 2.01 -0.80 13.85
C SER A 270 1.36 -0.77 12.47
N MET A 271 1.85 -1.61 11.54
CA MET A 271 1.33 -1.78 10.19
C MET A 271 1.23 -0.46 9.43
N CYS A 272 2.14 0.49 9.65
CA CYS A 272 2.13 1.77 8.96
C CYS A 272 2.38 1.58 7.45
N ARG A 273 1.89 2.49 6.62
CA ARG A 273 2.42 2.61 5.26
C ARG A 273 3.82 3.20 5.40
N LEU A 274 4.80 2.70 4.66
CA LEU A 274 6.18 3.20 4.78
C LEU A 274 6.31 4.73 4.56
N GLY A 275 5.44 5.33 3.74
CA GLY A 275 5.42 6.79 3.55
C GLY A 275 4.90 7.61 4.75
N GLU A 276 4.34 6.96 5.77
CA GLU A 276 3.92 7.59 7.03
C GLU A 276 5.09 7.66 8.03
N THR A 277 6.09 6.77 7.90
CA THR A 277 7.28 6.68 8.78
C THR A 277 8.58 7.12 8.09
N THR A 278 8.55 7.48 6.81
CA THR A 278 9.70 7.97 6.04
C THR A 278 9.35 9.22 5.26
N ILE A 279 10.37 9.93 4.76
CA ILE A 279 10.16 11.07 3.87
C ILE A 279 10.16 10.60 2.41
N ALA A 280 8.99 10.65 1.78
CA ALA A 280 8.85 10.30 0.35
C ALA A 280 8.98 11.50 -0.59
N VAL A 281 8.67 12.71 -0.11
CA VAL A 281 8.69 13.95 -0.90
C VAL A 281 9.18 15.11 -0.03
N ARG A 282 10.03 15.96 -0.60
CA ARG A 282 10.50 17.21 0.03
C ARG A 282 9.60 18.40 -0.32
N PRO A 283 9.58 19.48 0.49
CA PRO A 283 10.26 19.62 1.79
C PRO A 283 9.58 18.80 2.89
N VAL A 284 10.29 18.61 4.00
CA VAL A 284 9.72 18.03 5.22
C VAL A 284 8.69 19.00 5.79
N LYS A 285 7.49 18.52 6.15
CA LYS A 285 6.42 19.30 6.77
C LYS A 285 5.92 18.60 8.03
N ALA A 286 5.92 19.29 9.17
CA ALA A 286 5.44 18.76 10.45
C ALA A 286 3.95 18.38 10.40
N THR A 287 3.16 19.04 9.57
CA THR A 287 1.74 18.73 9.34
C THR A 287 1.50 17.44 8.55
N ARG A 288 2.56 16.82 8.01
CA ARG A 288 2.44 15.62 7.16
C ARG A 288 3.33 14.47 7.59
N HIS A 289 4.53 14.76 8.09
CA HIS A 289 5.51 13.76 8.46
C HIS A 289 5.62 13.68 9.98
N VAL A 290 5.83 12.47 10.49
CA VAL A 290 6.05 12.24 11.92
C VAL A 290 7.38 12.86 12.37
N MET A 291 7.31 13.72 13.39
CA MET A 291 8.42 14.42 14.03
C MET A 291 8.79 13.78 15.37
N ARG A 292 9.93 14.15 15.95
CA ARG A 292 10.32 13.73 17.30
C ARG A 292 9.28 14.15 18.34
N SER A 293 8.70 15.34 18.20
CA SER A 293 7.63 15.87 19.08
C SER A 293 6.32 15.07 19.03
N ASN A 294 6.17 14.12 18.11
CA ASN A 294 4.97 13.29 18.02
C ASN A 294 5.05 12.01 18.86
N ILE A 295 6.16 11.77 19.56
CA ILE A 295 6.21 10.79 20.65
C ILE A 295 5.46 11.41 21.84
N VAL A 296 4.29 10.88 22.18
CA VAL A 296 3.39 11.58 23.12
C VAL A 296 3.54 11.09 24.55
N SER A 297 3.66 9.78 24.75
CA SER A 297 3.74 9.20 26.08
C SER A 297 4.42 7.84 26.07
N GLN A 298 5.15 7.56 27.14
CA GLN A 298 5.59 6.23 27.52
C GLN A 298 4.87 5.86 28.82
N SER A 299 4.13 4.76 28.83
CA SER A 299 3.35 4.31 29.98
C SER A 299 3.51 2.82 30.20
N VAL A 300 3.32 2.37 31.43
CA VAL A 300 3.19 0.95 31.76
C VAL A 300 1.71 0.61 31.72
N SER A 301 1.32 -0.40 30.94
CA SER A 301 -0.06 -0.91 30.94
C SER A 301 -0.39 -1.63 32.25
N ASP A 302 -1.67 -1.90 32.51
CA ASP A 302 -2.11 -2.71 33.66
C ASP A 302 -1.48 -4.11 33.70
N GLN A 303 -0.96 -4.58 32.57
CA GLN A 303 -0.25 -5.87 32.43
C GLN A 303 1.28 -5.73 32.57
N GLY A 304 1.78 -4.59 33.02
CA GLY A 304 3.21 -4.35 33.23
C GLY A 304 4.01 -4.08 31.95
N LEU A 305 3.36 -3.94 30.78
CA LEU A 305 4.05 -3.73 29.51
C LEU A 305 4.35 -2.24 29.27
N ASP A 306 5.60 -1.93 28.91
CA ASP A 306 6.00 -0.60 28.42
C ASP A 306 5.38 -0.32 27.04
N ILE A 307 4.60 0.75 26.94
CA ILE A 307 3.93 1.20 25.72
C ILE A 307 4.43 2.59 25.35
N VAL A 308 4.81 2.77 24.09
CA VAL A 308 5.10 4.09 23.49
C VAL A 308 4.00 4.45 22.50
N ARG A 309 3.40 5.62 22.68
CA ARG A 309 2.43 6.19 21.73
C ARG A 309 3.11 7.18 20.79
N VAL A 310 2.94 6.98 19.49
CA VAL A 310 3.42 7.87 18.43
C VAL A 310 2.23 8.35 17.60
N HIS A 311 2.00 9.65 17.54
CA HIS A 311 0.96 10.25 16.71
C HIS A 311 1.47 10.45 15.28
N LEU A 312 0.78 9.91 14.28
CA LEU A 312 1.04 10.22 12.88
C LEU A 312 0.25 11.47 12.49
N PRO A 313 0.88 12.62 12.16
CA PRO A 313 0.15 13.88 11.91
C PRO A 313 -0.75 13.84 10.68
N TRP A 314 -0.47 12.92 9.75
CA TRP A 314 -1.27 12.75 8.56
C TRP A 314 -1.32 11.30 8.11
N THR A 315 -2.51 10.84 7.73
CA THR A 315 -2.66 9.59 6.97
C THR A 315 -3.56 9.78 5.76
N LYS A 316 -3.47 8.88 4.78
CA LYS A 316 -4.34 8.92 3.60
C LYS A 316 -5.83 8.86 3.95
N THR A 317 -6.20 8.24 5.07
CA THR A 317 -7.58 7.93 5.43
C THR A 317 -8.18 8.86 6.47
N THR A 318 -7.35 9.51 7.28
CA THR A 318 -7.78 10.45 8.34
C THR A 318 -7.31 11.88 8.06
N LEU A 319 -6.53 12.10 6.99
CA LEU A 319 -5.98 13.39 6.63
C LEU A 319 -5.27 14.02 7.83
N VAL A 320 -5.55 15.29 8.14
CA VAL A 320 -4.92 16.06 9.22
C VAL A 320 -5.36 15.67 10.63
N GLU A 321 -6.41 14.85 10.78
CA GLU A 321 -6.76 14.26 12.08
C GLU A 321 -5.67 13.29 12.55
N GLY A 322 -4.88 12.75 11.62
CA GLY A 322 -3.78 11.87 11.94
C GLY A 322 -4.24 10.52 12.48
N LEU A 323 -3.33 9.78 13.11
CA LEU A 323 -3.64 8.49 13.73
C LEU A 323 -2.59 8.11 14.78
N ASP A 324 -3.04 7.73 15.97
CA ASP A 324 -2.17 7.20 17.01
C ASP A 324 -1.73 5.76 16.70
N LYS A 325 -0.43 5.51 16.88
CA LYS A 325 0.20 4.20 16.79
C LYS A 325 0.82 3.84 18.13
N PHE A 326 0.74 2.57 18.48
CA PHE A 326 1.25 2.05 19.74
C PHE A 326 2.34 1.03 19.46
N LEU A 327 3.45 1.17 20.18
CA LEU A 327 4.58 0.24 20.20
C LEU A 327 4.65 -0.34 21.60
N VAL A 328 4.93 -1.64 21.69
CA VAL A 328 5.00 -2.37 22.96
C VAL A 328 6.33 -3.09 23.04
N ARG A 329 6.95 -3.06 24.22
CA ARG A 329 8.16 -3.83 24.53
C ARG A 329 7.88 -5.32 24.36
N CYS A 330 8.74 -6.05 23.66
CA CYS A 330 8.63 -7.49 23.46
C CYS A 330 9.90 -8.28 23.84
N GLY A 331 10.98 -7.60 24.25
CA GLY A 331 12.10 -8.22 24.96
C GLY A 331 13.04 -9.08 24.11
N ASN A 332 13.08 -8.86 22.79
CA ASN A 332 14.03 -9.47 21.87
C ASN A 332 14.50 -8.45 20.81
N HIS A 333 15.31 -8.84 19.83
CA HIS A 333 15.83 -7.90 18.82
C HIS A 333 14.75 -7.25 17.94
N LEU A 334 13.54 -7.83 17.88
CA LEU A 334 12.37 -7.24 17.21
C LEU A 334 11.60 -6.27 18.10
N ASP A 335 12.15 -5.86 19.26
CA ASP A 335 11.53 -4.91 20.18
C ASP A 335 11.49 -3.49 19.58
N PRO A 336 10.29 -2.98 19.23
CA PRO A 336 10.17 -1.69 18.57
C PRO A 336 10.43 -0.51 19.52
N VAL A 337 10.18 -0.67 20.82
CA VAL A 337 10.39 0.39 21.81
C VAL A 337 11.87 0.57 22.05
N PHE A 338 12.59 -0.53 22.28
CA PHE A 338 14.04 -0.50 22.45
C PHE A 338 14.73 0.03 21.18
N ALA A 339 14.36 -0.48 20.01
CA ALA A 339 14.97 -0.02 18.75
C ALA A 339 14.74 1.47 18.52
N LEU A 340 13.54 1.97 18.82
CA LEU A 340 13.24 3.41 18.76
C LEU A 340 14.15 4.20 19.69
N GLN A 341 14.20 3.84 20.97
CA GLN A 341 15.03 4.52 21.98
C GLN A 341 16.52 4.53 21.62
N HIS A 342 17.04 3.39 21.16
CA HIS A 342 18.43 3.25 20.72
C HIS A 342 18.73 4.12 19.49
N HIS A 343 17.80 4.19 18.53
CA HIS A 343 17.93 5.13 17.42
C HIS A 343 17.95 6.60 17.90
N LEU A 344 17.09 6.97 18.86
CA LEU A 344 17.08 8.34 19.41
C LEU A 344 18.43 8.68 20.06
N SER A 345 19.03 7.74 20.81
CA SER A 345 20.28 7.97 21.55
C SER A 345 21.50 8.12 20.62
N LEU A 346 21.53 7.41 19.49
CA LEU A 346 22.58 7.55 18.47
C LEU A 346 22.42 8.82 17.60
N SER A 347 21.22 9.40 17.57
CA SER A 347 20.89 10.58 16.77
C SER A 347 20.18 11.65 17.60
N PRO A 348 20.83 12.17 18.65
CA PRO A 348 20.23 13.18 19.52
C PRO A 348 19.96 14.47 18.75
N HIS A 349 18.99 15.24 19.22
CA HIS A 349 18.63 16.54 18.66
C HIS A 349 18.58 17.58 19.77
N SER A 350 18.78 18.85 19.42
CA SER A 350 18.49 19.95 20.34
C SER A 350 16.98 20.01 20.60
N PRO A 351 16.51 20.19 21.84
CA PRO A 351 15.08 20.33 22.15
C PRO A 351 14.36 21.39 21.31
N LEU A 352 15.06 22.45 20.91
CA LEU A 352 14.52 23.52 20.06
C LEU A 352 14.13 23.05 18.64
N LEU A 353 14.66 21.92 18.19
CA LEU A 353 14.42 21.35 16.86
C LEU A 353 13.46 20.16 16.89
N GLU A 354 12.89 19.82 18.05
CA GLU A 354 12.07 18.63 18.23
C GLU A 354 10.85 18.58 17.29
N GLN A 355 10.20 19.73 17.09
CA GLN A 355 9.01 19.87 16.22
C GLN A 355 9.33 19.87 14.73
N SER A 356 10.60 20.04 14.34
CA SER A 356 11.04 20.12 12.95
C SER A 356 11.98 18.98 12.55
N THR A 357 12.32 18.10 13.49
CA THR A 357 13.17 16.92 13.27
C THR A 357 12.29 15.70 13.03
N PRO A 358 12.34 15.05 11.85
CA PRO A 358 11.61 13.82 11.60
C PRO A 358 11.96 12.71 12.59
N LEU A 359 10.98 11.87 12.94
CA LEU A 359 11.13 10.82 13.95
C LEU A 359 12.29 9.86 13.65
N PHE A 360 12.57 9.56 12.38
CA PHE A 360 13.67 8.68 11.99
C PHE A 360 14.85 9.42 11.38
N ALA A 361 15.00 10.72 11.66
CA ALA A 361 16.21 11.44 11.26
C ALA A 361 17.44 10.87 11.97
N TYR A 362 18.56 10.74 11.24
CA TYR A 362 19.79 10.13 11.73
C TYR A 362 20.99 11.07 11.59
N LYS A 363 21.96 10.93 12.49
CA LYS A 363 23.20 11.71 12.46
C LYS A 363 24.10 11.25 11.31
N ILE A 364 24.58 12.18 10.50
CA ILE A 364 25.61 11.86 9.50
C ILE A 364 26.96 11.71 10.21
N PRO A 365 27.76 10.68 9.93
CA PRO A 365 29.11 10.56 10.47
C PRO A 365 29.95 11.82 10.22
N GLY A 366 30.58 12.36 11.26
CA GLY A 366 31.41 13.56 11.17
C GLY A 366 30.65 14.89 11.03
N SER A 367 29.34 14.90 11.21
CA SER A 367 28.51 16.12 11.19
C SER A 367 27.51 16.14 12.33
N ASP A 368 27.21 17.33 12.85
CA ASP A 368 26.10 17.53 13.80
C ASP A 368 24.73 17.65 13.13
N ARG A 369 24.68 17.53 11.81
CA ARG A 369 23.43 17.59 11.05
C ARG A 369 22.70 16.25 11.09
N LEU A 370 21.39 16.33 11.38
CA LEU A 370 20.46 15.23 11.20
C LEU A 370 19.90 15.21 9.77
N MET A 371 19.88 14.03 9.16
CA MET A 371 19.26 13.81 7.86
C MET A 371 17.94 13.07 8.01
N PRO A 372 16.85 13.53 7.36
CA PRO A 372 15.62 12.75 7.31
C PRO A 372 15.86 11.40 6.66
N LEU A 373 15.28 10.34 7.23
CA LEU A 373 15.26 9.03 6.58
C LEU A 373 14.32 9.08 5.37
N MET A 374 14.92 9.13 4.18
CA MET A 374 14.21 9.10 2.92
C MET A 374 13.74 7.67 2.63
N LYS A 375 12.58 7.55 1.98
CA LYS A 375 11.97 6.24 1.66
C LYS A 375 12.88 5.36 0.78
N ASP A 376 13.56 5.96 -0.18
CA ASP A 376 14.51 5.29 -1.09
C ASP A 376 15.77 4.82 -0.36
N ALA A 377 16.33 5.64 0.52
CA ALA A 377 17.45 5.26 1.38
C ALA A 377 17.09 4.10 2.31
N PHE A 378 15.91 4.14 2.92
CA PHE A 378 15.38 3.03 3.74
C PHE A 378 15.34 1.72 2.94
N LEU A 379 14.68 1.74 1.77
CA LEU A 379 14.53 0.52 0.95
C LEU A 379 15.89 0.03 0.45
N SER A 380 16.77 0.92 0.03
CA SER A 380 18.12 0.57 -0.42
C SER A 380 18.92 -0.17 0.66
N VAL A 381 18.92 0.34 1.90
CA VAL A 381 19.62 -0.31 3.03
C VAL A 381 18.97 -1.65 3.39
N PHE A 382 17.65 -1.69 3.50
CA PHE A 382 16.90 -2.90 3.90
C PHE A 382 17.03 -4.01 2.84
N ASP A 383 16.80 -3.68 1.57
CA ASP A 383 16.88 -4.65 0.46
C ASP A 383 18.32 -5.11 0.20
N LYS A 384 19.33 -4.26 0.45
CA LYS A 384 20.72 -4.69 0.43
C LYS A 384 20.98 -5.76 1.49
N ALA A 385 20.54 -5.55 2.72
CA ALA A 385 20.71 -6.51 3.80
C ALA A 385 20.03 -7.85 3.49
N LEU A 386 18.83 -7.84 2.91
CA LEU A 386 18.14 -9.05 2.44
C LEU A 386 18.91 -9.76 1.33
N LYS A 387 19.38 -9.00 0.34
CA LYS A 387 20.14 -9.56 -0.79
C LYS A 387 21.44 -10.21 -0.34
N ASP A 388 22.14 -9.63 0.62
CA ASP A 388 23.36 -10.18 1.20
C ASP A 388 23.11 -11.52 1.94
N ASP A 389 21.85 -11.87 2.21
CA ASP A 389 21.39 -13.15 2.77
C ASP A 389 20.62 -14.03 1.76
N GLY A 390 20.61 -13.66 0.48
CA GLY A 390 19.95 -14.43 -0.59
C GLY A 390 18.41 -14.32 -0.60
N ARG A 391 17.82 -13.31 0.06
CA ARG A 391 16.38 -13.10 0.15
C ARG A 391 15.84 -12.14 -0.91
N GLU A 392 14.56 -12.26 -1.20
CA GLU A 392 13.85 -11.39 -2.16
C GLU A 392 13.70 -9.95 -1.63
N GLN A 393 13.69 -8.99 -2.54
CA GLN A 393 13.48 -7.57 -2.21
C GLN A 393 12.02 -7.26 -1.92
N HIS A 394 11.78 -6.25 -1.08
CA HIS A 394 10.44 -5.83 -0.70
C HIS A 394 10.14 -4.41 -1.13
N VAL A 395 8.85 -4.09 -1.23
CA VAL A 395 8.41 -2.70 -1.40
C VAL A 395 7.86 -2.18 -0.09
N GLY A 396 7.77 -0.86 0.07
CA GLY A 396 7.29 -0.27 1.34
C GLY A 396 5.90 -0.74 1.81
N HIS A 397 5.06 -1.27 0.92
CA HIS A 397 3.77 -1.84 1.31
C HIS A 397 3.88 -3.24 1.94
N SER A 398 4.96 -3.97 1.68
CA SER A 398 5.20 -5.32 2.20
C SER A 398 5.30 -5.34 3.73
N PHE A 399 5.77 -4.26 4.36
CA PHE A 399 5.81 -4.12 5.83
C PHE A 399 4.42 -4.17 6.46
N ARG A 400 3.46 -3.41 5.89
CA ARG A 400 2.07 -3.40 6.33
C ARG A 400 1.39 -4.75 6.14
N ILE A 401 1.69 -5.45 5.04
CA ILE A 401 1.22 -6.82 4.76
C ILE A 401 1.81 -7.79 5.79
N GLY A 402 3.11 -7.65 6.08
CA GLY A 402 3.86 -8.46 7.04
C GLY A 402 3.28 -8.40 8.44
N GLY A 403 3.16 -7.19 9.00
CA GLY A 403 2.58 -7.01 10.34
C GLY A 403 1.16 -7.54 10.45
N ALA A 404 0.30 -7.25 9.45
CA ALA A 404 -1.09 -7.75 9.45
C ALA A 404 -1.14 -9.28 9.42
N THR A 405 -0.31 -9.90 8.58
CA THR A 405 -0.22 -11.36 8.48
C THR A 405 0.29 -11.97 9.77
N ALA A 406 1.32 -11.38 10.39
CA ALA A 406 1.91 -11.91 11.62
C ALA A 406 0.95 -11.82 12.81
N HIS A 407 0.29 -10.68 13.02
CA HIS A 407 -0.73 -10.55 14.06
C HIS A 407 -1.88 -11.53 13.86
N TRP A 408 -2.35 -11.68 12.63
CA TRP A 408 -3.43 -12.61 12.32
C TRP A 408 -3.02 -14.08 12.56
N GLN A 409 -1.82 -14.47 12.15
CA GLN A 409 -1.29 -15.81 12.41
C GLN A 409 -1.02 -16.08 13.90
N ALA A 410 -0.77 -15.03 14.69
CA ALA A 410 -0.70 -15.10 16.15
C ALA A 410 -2.09 -15.19 16.81
N GLY A 411 -3.18 -15.19 16.04
CA GLY A 411 -4.54 -15.33 16.55
C GLY A 411 -5.18 -14.02 17.01
N VAL A 412 -4.58 -12.86 16.72
CA VAL A 412 -5.17 -11.56 17.05
C VAL A 412 -6.48 -11.37 16.26
N PRO A 413 -7.60 -10.98 16.89
CA PRO A 413 -8.85 -10.73 16.20
C PRO A 413 -8.72 -9.69 15.09
N ILE A 414 -9.48 -9.87 14.00
CA ILE A 414 -9.40 -9.00 12.83
C ILE A 414 -9.74 -7.56 13.17
N GLU A 415 -10.71 -7.35 14.06
CA GLU A 415 -11.16 -6.05 14.55
C GLU A 415 -10.02 -5.32 15.29
N THR A 416 -9.25 -6.03 16.10
CA THR A 416 -8.06 -5.49 16.77
C THR A 416 -6.99 -5.11 15.75
N ILE A 417 -6.73 -5.96 14.75
CA ILE A 417 -5.78 -5.66 13.67
C ILE A 417 -6.24 -4.42 12.87
N GLN A 418 -7.55 -4.27 12.64
CA GLN A 418 -8.14 -3.09 12.00
C GLN A 418 -7.83 -1.82 12.78
N LEU A 419 -8.03 -1.83 14.10
CA LEU A 419 -7.71 -0.71 14.99
C LEU A 419 -6.22 -0.37 14.93
N MET A 420 -5.35 -1.38 15.11
CA MET A 420 -3.89 -1.19 15.11
C MET A 420 -3.39 -0.59 13.80
N GLY A 421 -3.90 -1.06 12.65
CA GLY A 421 -3.46 -0.58 11.34
C GLY A 421 -4.22 0.65 10.83
N GLY A 422 -5.33 1.05 11.46
CA GLY A 422 -6.21 2.13 10.98
C GLY A 422 -6.98 1.76 9.71
N TRP A 423 -7.44 0.51 9.59
CA TRP A 423 -8.34 0.12 8.51
C TRP A 423 -9.79 0.45 8.85
N LYS A 424 -10.54 0.96 7.87
CA LYS A 424 -12.00 1.03 7.92
C LYS A 424 -12.58 -0.14 7.11
N GLY A 425 -13.47 -0.91 7.74
CA GLY A 425 -14.10 -2.11 7.16
C GLY A 425 -13.11 -3.22 6.76
N ASP A 426 -13.55 -4.12 5.89
CA ASP A 426 -12.90 -5.41 5.62
C ASP A 426 -11.63 -5.35 4.76
N THR A 427 -11.07 -4.15 4.56
CA THR A 427 -9.90 -3.95 3.70
C THR A 427 -8.67 -4.73 4.20
N VAL A 428 -8.58 -4.98 5.51
CA VAL A 428 -7.50 -5.76 6.14
C VAL A 428 -7.39 -7.17 5.59
N VAL A 429 -8.49 -7.83 5.19
CA VAL A 429 -8.47 -9.22 4.69
C VAL A 429 -7.60 -9.36 3.44
N LYS A 430 -7.48 -8.30 2.64
CA LYS A 430 -6.61 -8.26 1.44
C LYS A 430 -5.11 -8.32 1.77
N TYR A 431 -4.73 -8.10 3.02
CA TYR A 431 -3.35 -8.09 3.50
C TYR A 431 -2.92 -9.43 4.08
N LEU A 432 -3.87 -10.29 4.47
CA LEU A 432 -3.57 -11.57 5.06
C LEU A 432 -2.94 -12.50 4.02
N ARG A 433 -1.89 -13.22 4.41
CA ARG A 433 -1.16 -14.17 3.58
C ARG A 433 -1.12 -15.53 4.28
N ASP A 434 -0.94 -16.57 3.48
CA ASP A 434 -0.96 -17.96 3.93
C ASP A 434 -2.24 -18.28 4.74
N LEU A 435 -3.36 -18.31 4.01
CA LEU A 435 -4.66 -18.54 4.62
C LEU A 435 -4.77 -19.90 5.29
N GLY A 436 -4.05 -20.91 4.77
CA GLY A 436 -4.02 -22.25 5.36
C GLY A 436 -3.48 -22.20 6.78
N ARG A 437 -2.33 -21.55 7.00
CA ARG A 437 -1.76 -21.39 8.34
C ARG A 437 -2.64 -20.56 9.26
N GLY A 438 -3.13 -19.40 8.81
CA GLY A 438 -3.92 -18.54 9.70
C GLY A 438 -5.33 -19.05 10.02
N LEU A 439 -5.91 -19.92 9.16
CA LEU A 439 -7.18 -20.58 9.45
C LEU A 439 -7.03 -21.90 10.23
N ALA A 440 -5.80 -22.40 10.43
CA ALA A 440 -5.56 -23.67 11.11
C ALA A 440 -6.19 -23.72 12.52
N ASN A 441 -6.05 -22.65 13.31
CA ASN A 441 -6.64 -22.57 14.65
C ASN A 441 -8.18 -22.52 14.62
N ALA A 442 -8.78 -22.01 13.54
CA ALA A 442 -10.23 -22.05 13.37
C ALA A 442 -10.69 -23.49 13.11
N HIS A 443 -10.01 -24.20 12.19
CA HIS A 443 -10.29 -25.61 11.93
C HIS A 443 -10.07 -26.49 13.17
N ALA A 444 -9.00 -26.25 13.95
CA ALA A 444 -8.73 -26.99 15.18
C ALA A 444 -9.87 -26.82 16.21
N ARG A 445 -10.35 -25.59 16.42
CA ARG A 445 -11.49 -25.32 17.32
C ARG A 445 -12.79 -25.99 16.83
N THR A 446 -13.05 -25.98 15.52
CA THR A 446 -14.19 -26.72 14.96
C THR A 446 -14.04 -28.22 15.18
N ALA A 447 -12.85 -28.77 14.99
CA ALA A 447 -12.57 -30.18 15.23
C ALA A 447 -12.77 -30.57 16.71
N GLU A 448 -12.30 -29.74 17.65
CA GLU A 448 -12.54 -29.92 19.09
C GLU A 448 -14.03 -29.89 19.44
N HIS A 449 -14.79 -28.94 18.86
CA HIS A 449 -16.23 -28.86 19.07
C HIS A 449 -16.95 -30.12 18.57
N ILE A 450 -16.60 -30.61 17.38
CA ILE A 450 -17.16 -31.85 16.82
C ILE A 450 -16.78 -33.05 17.70
N ALA A 451 -15.53 -33.17 18.14
CA ALA A 451 -15.10 -34.27 19.01
C ALA A 451 -15.87 -34.29 20.34
N ALA A 452 -16.16 -33.12 20.91
CA ALA A 452 -16.90 -33.01 22.17
C ALA A 452 -18.41 -33.30 22.05
N HIS A 453 -19.00 -33.21 20.85
CA HIS A 453 -20.46 -33.31 20.64
C HIS A 453 -20.87 -34.38 19.61
N GLY A 454 -19.92 -35.01 18.93
CA GLY A 454 -20.12 -35.97 17.84
C GLY A 454 -19.95 -37.43 18.23
N ALA A 455 -19.70 -37.73 19.50
CA ALA A 455 -19.77 -39.08 20.04
C ALA A 455 -21.18 -39.32 20.61
N THR A 456 -22.11 -39.65 19.70
CA THR A 456 -23.40 -40.28 20.03
C THR A 456 -23.49 -41.60 19.29
#